data_AF-A0A956A8E8-F1
#
_entry.id   AF-A0A956A8E8-F1
#
_cell.length_a   1.000
_cell.length_b   1.000
_cell.length_c   1.000
_cell.angle_alpha   90.00
_cell.angle_beta   90.00
_cell.angle_gamma   90.00
#
_symmetry.space_group_name_H-M   'P 1'
#
loop_
_entity.id
_entity.type
_entity.pdbx_description
1 polymer ?
#
loop_
_entity_poly.entity_id
_entity_poly.type
_entity_poly.pdbx_seq_one_letter_code
_entity_poly.pdbx_strand_id
1 'polypeptide(L)'
;MNEIASFGARHRARRSGLSAVGALALALGLGGCPDDPTPKAEIAPGIFADSFGEALERSTPEQLATFERGHAVALRRFSRETGLGPYFNLASCAGCHERPVTGGSAGRYRNFLLVGQVLPDGSFQNVGVNGV
;
A
#
# COMPACT_ATOMS: atom_id res chain seq x y z
N MET A 1 -17.06 -21.27 69.51
CA MET A 1 -17.16 -22.67 69.97
C MET A 1 -17.00 -23.57 68.75
N ASN A 2 -16.06 -24.53 68.82
CA ASN A 2 -15.66 -25.59 67.86
C ASN A 2 -15.06 -25.13 66.53
N GLU A 3 -13.78 -25.33 66.18
CA GLU A 3 -12.87 -26.52 66.23
C GLU A 3 -13.38 -27.76 65.49
N ILE A 4 -12.57 -28.22 64.53
CA ILE A 4 -12.25 -29.60 64.04
C ILE A 4 -11.80 -29.43 62.56
N ALA A 5 -10.52 -29.22 62.28
CA ALA A 5 -9.43 -30.21 62.20
C ALA A 5 -9.40 -31.07 60.92
N SER A 6 -8.34 -30.84 60.14
CA SER A 6 -7.47 -31.83 59.46
C SER A 6 -8.07 -32.76 58.40
N PHE A 7 -7.65 -32.58 57.14
CA PHE A 7 -7.06 -33.68 56.37
C PHE A 7 -6.22 -33.13 55.20
N GLY A 8 -4.93 -33.45 55.22
CA GLY A 8 -3.97 -32.99 54.22
C GLY A 8 -4.16 -33.64 52.85
N ALA A 9 -3.93 -32.86 51.80
CA ALA A 9 -3.54 -33.39 50.50
C ALA A 9 -2.20 -32.77 50.10
N ARG A 10 -1.19 -33.62 50.12
CA ARG A 10 0.18 -33.33 49.70
C ARG A 10 0.15 -32.94 48.21
N HIS A 11 0.29 -31.66 47.90
CA HIS A 11 0.55 -31.23 46.51
C HIS A 11 1.97 -31.63 46.13
N ARG A 12 2.10 -32.87 45.64
CA ARG A 12 3.28 -33.36 44.96
C ARG A 12 3.46 -32.51 43.69
N ALA A 13 4.53 -31.73 43.66
CA ALA A 13 4.95 -30.94 42.51
C ALA A 13 4.98 -31.82 41.24
N ARG A 14 4.05 -31.58 40.32
CA ARG A 14 4.12 -32.10 38.95
C ARG A 14 5.06 -31.19 38.16
N ARG A 15 6.35 -31.52 38.22
CA ARG A 15 7.35 -31.01 37.28
C ARG A 15 7.09 -31.59 35.89
N SER A 16 7.37 -30.75 34.89
CA SER A 16 7.85 -31.09 33.54
C SER A 16 6.90 -31.88 32.62
N GLY A 17 6.22 -31.14 31.74
CA GLY A 17 5.61 -31.66 30.52
C GLY A 17 5.50 -30.65 29.36
N LEU A 18 5.99 -29.41 29.52
CA LEU A 18 6.27 -28.54 28.39
C LEU A 18 7.70 -28.84 27.93
N SER A 19 7.91 -29.14 26.63
CA SER A 19 8.98 -28.53 25.82
C SER A 19 9.38 -29.26 24.53
N ALA A 20 8.91 -30.48 24.23
CA ALA A 20 9.41 -31.14 23.00
C ALA A 20 8.74 -30.64 21.70
N VAL A 21 7.42 -30.40 21.70
CA VAL A 21 6.68 -30.08 20.46
C VAL A 21 6.86 -28.62 20.02
N GLY A 22 6.93 -27.68 20.96
CA GLY A 22 7.14 -26.26 20.64
C GLY A 22 8.54 -25.95 20.09
N ALA A 23 9.57 -26.70 20.50
CA ALA A 23 10.94 -26.49 20.05
C ALA A 23 11.16 -26.91 18.58
N LEU A 24 10.46 -27.95 18.11
CA LEU A 24 10.61 -28.45 16.74
C LEU A 24 9.97 -27.52 15.70
N ALA A 25 8.83 -26.90 16.02
CA ALA A 25 8.18 -25.92 15.16
C ALA A 25 8.99 -24.61 15.03
N LEU A 26 9.69 -24.20 16.09
CA LEU A 26 10.57 -23.03 16.05
C LEU A 26 11.84 -23.28 15.22
N ALA A 27 12.38 -24.50 15.26
CA ALA A 27 13.56 -24.88 14.48
C ALA A 27 13.30 -24.95 12.97
N LEU A 28 12.08 -25.35 12.55
CA LEU A 28 11.67 -25.39 11.14
C LEU A 28 11.39 -23.99 10.55
N GLY A 29 11.09 -22.98 11.37
CA GLY A 29 10.84 -21.60 10.91
C GLY A 29 12.10 -20.77 10.67
N LEU A 30 13.26 -21.23 11.13
CA LEU A 30 14.56 -20.51 11.01
C LEU A 30 15.36 -20.92 9.76
N GLY A 31 14.92 -21.95 9.04
CA GLY A 31 15.50 -22.34 7.75
C GLY A 31 15.02 -21.39 6.65
N GLY A 32 15.70 -20.24 6.51
CA GLY A 32 15.54 -19.39 5.34
C GLY A 32 15.81 -20.20 4.06
N CYS A 33 15.11 -19.87 2.97
CA CYS A 33 15.45 -20.43 1.66
C CYS A 33 16.91 -20.11 1.33
N PRO A 34 17.66 -21.04 0.70
CA PRO A 34 18.98 -20.71 0.18
C PRO A 34 18.87 -19.51 -0.75
N ASP A 35 19.80 -18.57 -0.66
CA ASP A 35 19.87 -17.42 -1.56
C ASP A 35 19.84 -17.93 -3.01
N ASP A 36 18.99 -17.33 -3.85
CA ASP A 36 18.92 -17.66 -5.26
C ASP A 36 20.30 -17.40 -5.89
N PRO A 37 20.98 -18.44 -6.44
CA PRO A 37 22.30 -18.28 -7.04
C PRO A 37 22.25 -17.50 -8.36
N THR A 38 21.05 -17.20 -8.88
CA THR A 38 20.87 -16.35 -10.04
C THR A 38 21.41 -14.96 -9.74
N PRO A 39 22.39 -14.46 -10.52
CA PRO A 39 22.86 -13.09 -10.37
C PRO A 39 21.68 -12.13 -10.48
N LYS A 40 21.46 -11.31 -9.44
CA LYS A 40 20.47 -10.24 -9.50
C LYS A 40 20.84 -9.33 -10.66
N ALA A 41 19.89 -9.11 -11.58
CA ALA A 41 20.11 -8.22 -12.71
C ALA A 41 20.55 -6.85 -12.19
N GLU A 42 21.68 -6.36 -12.72
CA GLU A 42 22.16 -5.03 -12.38
C GLU A 42 21.24 -3.99 -13.04
N ILE A 43 20.81 -3.01 -12.26
CA ILE A 43 20.00 -1.91 -12.77
C ILE A 43 20.88 -1.06 -13.67
N ALA A 44 20.53 -0.95 -14.95
CA ALA A 44 21.30 -0.16 -15.90
C ALA A 44 21.45 1.31 -15.42
N PRO A 45 22.66 1.89 -15.49
CA PRO A 45 22.85 3.31 -15.15
C PRO A 45 21.91 4.22 -15.95
N GLY A 46 21.36 5.23 -15.30
CA GLY A 46 20.46 6.21 -15.95
C GLY A 46 19.15 5.60 -16.48
N ILE A 47 18.69 4.47 -15.94
CA ILE A 47 17.36 3.93 -16.25
C ILE A 47 16.23 4.72 -15.60
N PHE A 48 16.54 5.47 -14.54
CA PHE A 48 15.65 6.41 -13.88
C PHE A 48 16.16 7.84 -14.06
N ALA A 49 15.24 8.80 -14.00
CA ALA A 49 15.60 10.21 -13.82
C ALA A 49 15.99 10.45 -12.35
N ASP A 50 16.60 11.61 -12.09
CA ASP A 50 17.02 12.01 -10.74
C ASP A 50 15.81 12.24 -9.83
N SER A 51 14.71 12.78 -10.38
CA SER A 51 13.45 12.99 -9.67
C SER A 51 12.24 12.48 -10.46
N PHE A 52 11.14 12.21 -9.74
CA PHE A 52 9.86 11.95 -10.38
C PHE A 52 9.37 13.17 -11.14
N GLY A 53 8.73 12.91 -12.28
CA GLY A 53 8.21 13.97 -13.13
C GLY A 53 9.26 14.70 -13.95
N GLU A 54 10.49 14.17 -14.06
CA GLU A 54 11.53 14.67 -14.95
C GLU A 54 11.75 13.72 -16.14
N ALA A 55 12.32 14.27 -17.22
CA ALA A 55 12.77 13.46 -18.35
C ALA A 55 14.01 12.64 -17.97
N LEU A 56 14.18 11.47 -18.59
CA LEU A 56 15.41 10.70 -18.42
C LEU A 56 16.59 11.48 -19.03
N GLU A 57 17.74 11.48 -18.36
CA GLU A 57 18.96 12.15 -18.86
C GLU A 57 19.36 11.67 -20.26
N ARG A 58 19.18 10.37 -20.53
CA ARG A 58 19.49 9.74 -21.82
C ARG A 58 18.46 9.98 -22.93
N SER A 59 17.46 10.84 -22.72
CA SER A 59 16.39 11.07 -23.69
C SER A 59 16.94 11.67 -24.99
N THR A 60 16.53 11.12 -26.13
CA THR A 60 16.79 11.79 -27.42
C THR A 60 16.02 13.11 -27.50
N PRO A 61 16.39 14.03 -28.40
CA PRO A 61 15.64 15.27 -28.60
C PRO A 61 14.13 15.04 -28.85
N GLU A 62 13.77 14.01 -29.60
CA GLU A 62 12.38 13.65 -29.90
C GLU A 62 11.65 13.10 -28.67
N GLN A 63 12.35 12.34 -27.82
CA GLN A 63 11.81 11.84 -26.57
C GLN A 63 11.59 12.98 -25.57
N LEU A 64 12.55 13.89 -25.45
CA LEU A 64 12.43 15.08 -24.62
C LEU A 64 11.26 15.96 -25.09
N ALA A 65 11.16 16.21 -26.40
CA ALA A 65 10.03 16.95 -26.95
C ALA A 65 8.67 16.27 -26.66
N THR A 66 8.64 14.94 -26.66
CA THR A 66 7.44 14.16 -26.33
C THR A 66 7.10 14.26 -24.85
N PHE A 67 8.10 14.15 -23.99
CA PHE A 67 7.97 14.36 -22.56
C PHE A 67 7.40 15.76 -22.27
N GLU A 68 7.94 16.82 -22.86
CA GLU A 68 7.48 18.19 -22.61
C GLU A 68 6.03 18.43 -23.02
N ARG A 69 5.59 17.87 -24.16
CA ARG A 69 4.18 17.92 -24.57
C ARG A 69 3.28 17.23 -23.55
N GLY A 70 3.68 16.06 -23.07
CA GLY A 70 2.94 15.31 -22.04
C GLY A 70 2.93 16.04 -20.69
N HIS A 71 4.06 16.61 -20.30
CA HIS A 71 4.24 17.36 -19.06
C HIS A 71 3.32 18.59 -19.03
N ALA A 72 3.25 19.35 -20.13
CA ALA A 72 2.32 20.47 -20.26
C ALA A 72 0.84 20.03 -20.10
N VAL A 73 0.46 18.88 -20.65
CA VAL A 73 -0.90 18.32 -20.49
C VAL A 73 -1.15 17.87 -19.05
N ALA A 74 -0.17 17.24 -18.41
CA ALA A 74 -0.29 16.73 -17.04
C ALA A 74 -0.45 17.86 -16.01
N LEU A 75 0.21 19.00 -16.24
CA LEU A 75 0.12 20.21 -15.41
C LEU A 75 -1.09 21.07 -15.70
N ARG A 76 -1.73 20.92 -16.86
CA ARG A 76 -2.89 21.73 -17.25
C ARG A 76 -4.03 21.53 -16.25
N ARG A 77 -4.63 22.66 -15.82
CA ARG A 77 -5.89 22.64 -15.08
C ARG A 77 -7.07 22.59 -16.03
N PHE A 78 -8.03 21.73 -15.72
CA PHE A 78 -9.27 21.54 -16.46
C PHE A 78 -10.43 22.21 -15.72
N SER A 79 -11.32 22.88 -16.45
CA SER A 79 -12.58 23.38 -15.92
C SER A 79 -13.64 22.28 -15.94
N ARG A 80 -14.86 22.58 -15.49
CA ARG A 80 -15.99 21.63 -15.60
C ARG A 80 -16.34 21.37 -17.07
N GLU A 81 -16.29 22.41 -17.89
CA GLU A 81 -16.67 22.38 -19.31
C GLU A 81 -15.63 21.63 -20.15
N THR A 82 -14.35 21.77 -19.81
CA THR A 82 -13.24 21.08 -20.50
C THR A 82 -12.86 19.76 -19.83
N GLY A 83 -13.68 19.28 -18.87
CA GLY A 83 -13.28 18.40 -17.77
C GLY A 83 -12.57 17.10 -18.15
N LEU A 84 -11.96 16.47 -17.14
CA LEU A 84 -11.29 15.17 -17.25
C LEU A 84 -12.26 13.98 -17.36
N GLY A 85 -13.57 14.24 -17.42
CA GLY A 85 -14.62 13.22 -17.40
C GLY A 85 -15.10 12.89 -15.98
N PRO A 86 -16.15 12.06 -15.87
CA PRO A 86 -16.90 11.86 -14.62
C PRO A 86 -16.13 11.07 -13.54
N TYR A 87 -15.03 10.42 -13.91
CA TYR A 87 -14.25 9.57 -13.00
C TYR A 87 -13.08 10.30 -12.33
N PHE A 88 -12.73 11.49 -12.81
CA PHE A 88 -11.65 12.29 -12.24
C PHE A 88 -12.23 13.27 -11.21
N ASN A 89 -11.73 13.20 -9.99
CA ASN A 89 -12.16 14.03 -8.87
C ASN A 89 -11.23 15.23 -8.61
N LEU A 90 -10.29 15.49 -9.51
CA LEU A 90 -9.35 16.61 -9.45
C LEU A 90 -9.29 17.38 -10.76
N ALA A 91 -8.73 18.57 -10.70
CA ALA A 91 -8.66 19.50 -11.83
C ALA A 91 -7.42 19.31 -12.71
N SER A 92 -6.53 18.35 -12.46
CA SER A 92 -5.36 18.05 -13.31
C SER A 92 -4.84 16.64 -13.04
N CYS A 93 -4.09 16.08 -13.99
CA CYS A 93 -3.42 14.79 -13.82
C CYS A 93 -2.42 14.85 -12.65
N ALA A 94 -1.63 15.93 -12.60
CA ALA A 94 -0.68 16.18 -11.52
C ALA A 94 -1.32 16.24 -10.12
N GLY A 95 -2.63 16.46 -10.02
CA GLY A 95 -3.33 16.50 -8.74
C GLY A 95 -3.37 15.17 -7.99
N CYS A 96 -3.39 14.04 -8.72
CA CYS A 96 -3.27 12.69 -8.16
C CYS A 96 -1.84 12.14 -8.28
N HIS A 97 -0.95 12.81 -9.01
CA HIS A 97 0.44 12.43 -9.19
C HIS A 97 1.33 13.43 -8.45
N GLU A 98 1.00 13.72 -7.19
CA GLU A 98 1.55 14.85 -6.44
C GLU A 98 2.60 14.47 -5.39
N ARG A 99 2.84 13.17 -5.14
CA ARG A 99 3.74 12.69 -4.09
C ARG A 99 4.86 11.75 -4.57
N PRO A 100 6.10 11.91 -4.07
CA PRO A 100 6.55 12.94 -3.14
C PRO A 100 6.65 14.34 -3.77
N VAL A 101 6.72 14.39 -5.10
CA VAL A 101 6.70 15.57 -5.96
C VAL A 101 5.75 15.32 -7.14
N THR A 102 5.52 16.33 -7.97
CA THR A 102 4.74 16.18 -9.21
C THR A 102 5.33 15.11 -10.12
N GLY A 103 4.49 14.23 -10.67
CA GLY A 103 4.89 13.07 -11.47
C GLY A 103 5.06 11.78 -10.66
N GLY A 104 4.93 11.85 -9.33
CA GLY A 104 4.91 10.68 -8.46
C GLY A 104 3.53 10.01 -8.37
N SER A 105 3.23 9.40 -7.22
CA SER A 105 1.94 8.76 -6.94
C SER A 105 0.99 9.67 -6.13
N ALA A 106 -0.23 9.19 -5.88
CA ALA A 106 -1.19 9.90 -5.04
C ALA A 106 -0.88 9.71 -3.55
N GLY A 107 -1.34 10.64 -2.71
CA GLY A 107 -1.47 10.36 -1.28
C GLY A 107 -2.36 9.12 -1.03
N ARG A 108 -2.01 8.28 -0.04
CA ARG A 108 -2.72 7.03 0.30
C ARG A 108 -4.24 7.18 0.48
N TYR A 109 -4.72 8.37 0.81
CA TYR A 109 -6.13 8.67 1.07
C TYR A 109 -6.90 9.21 -0.13
N ARG A 110 -6.33 9.23 -1.35
CA ARG A 110 -7.02 9.75 -2.54
C ARG A 110 -7.80 8.71 -3.36
N ASN A 111 -7.89 7.47 -2.91
CA ASN A 111 -8.85 6.48 -3.44
C ASN A 111 -10.26 6.76 -2.89
N PHE A 112 -10.90 7.80 -3.41
CA PHE A 112 -12.31 8.07 -3.14
C PHE A 112 -13.17 7.19 -4.06
N LEU A 113 -13.59 6.05 -3.55
CA LEU A 113 -14.59 5.21 -4.20
C LEU A 113 -15.96 5.84 -3.94
N LEU A 114 -16.58 6.41 -4.98
CA LEU A 114 -17.98 6.80 -4.94
C LEU A 114 -18.83 5.54 -5.12
N VAL A 115 -19.20 4.89 -4.02
CA VAL A 115 -20.05 3.69 -4.03
C VAL A 115 -21.41 4.08 -3.47
N GLY A 116 -22.47 3.72 -4.20
CA GLY A 116 -23.84 3.90 -3.73
C GLY A 116 -24.74 2.74 -4.18
N GLN A 117 -25.87 2.61 -3.50
CA GLN A 117 -26.95 1.71 -3.87
C GLN A 117 -28.15 2.50 -4.38
N VAL A 118 -28.83 1.96 -5.39
CA VAL A 118 -30.14 2.47 -5.83
C VAL A 118 -31.21 1.66 -5.09
N LEU A 119 -32.07 2.34 -4.34
CA LEU A 119 -33.15 1.72 -3.58
C LEU A 119 -34.36 1.41 -4.49
N PRO A 120 -35.29 0.55 -4.06
CA PRO A 120 -36.48 0.20 -4.86
C PRO A 120 -37.38 1.38 -5.24
N ASP A 121 -37.30 2.48 -4.48
CA ASP A 121 -38.01 3.73 -4.77
C ASP A 121 -37.25 4.65 -5.75
N GLY A 122 -36.12 4.19 -6.29
CA GLY A 122 -35.26 4.91 -7.22
C GLY A 122 -34.30 5.92 -6.57
N SER A 123 -34.33 6.07 -5.24
CA SER A 123 -33.40 6.96 -4.55
C SER A 123 -31.98 6.38 -4.52
N PHE A 124 -30.97 7.26 -4.62
CA PHE A 124 -29.56 6.89 -4.53
C PHE A 124 -29.04 7.12 -3.11
N GLN A 125 -28.60 6.04 -2.46
CA GLN A 125 -27.96 6.11 -1.15
C GLN A 125 -26.45 5.90 -1.31
N ASN A 126 -25.65 6.88 -0.89
CA ASN A 126 -24.20 6.71 -0.78
C ASN A 126 -23.89 5.65 0.29
N VAL A 127 -23.16 4.58 -0.07
CA VAL A 127 -22.75 3.50 0.85
C VAL A 127 -21.24 3.51 1.13
N GLY A 128 -20.49 4.43 0.52
CA GLY A 128 -19.07 4.63 0.79
C GLY A 128 -18.78 6.02 1.36
N VAL A 129 -18.26 6.07 2.58
CA VAL A 129 -17.39 7.17 3.04
C VAL A 129 -16.00 6.57 3.17
N ASN A 130 -15.18 6.73 2.12
CA ASN A 130 -13.75 6.51 2.25
C ASN A 130 -13.08 7.86 2.46
N GLY A 131 -12.68 8.14 3.69
CA GLY A 131 -11.83 9.26 4.04
C GLY A 131 -12.40 10.27 5.03
N VAL A 132 -12.91 9.83 6.19
CA VAL A 132 -12.48 10.12 7.58
C VAL A 132 -13.23 9.20 8.53
#